data_AF-A0A6G3WI56-F1
#
_entry.id   AF-A0A6G3WI56-F1
#
_cell.length_a   1.000
_cell.length_b   1.000
_cell.length_c   1.000
_cell.angle_alpha   90.00
_cell.angle_beta   90.00
_cell.angle_gamma   90.00
#
_symmetry.space_group_name_H-M   'P 1'
#
loop_
_entity.id
_entity.type
_entity.pdbx_description
1 polymer ?
#
loop_
_entity_poly.entity_id
_entity_poly.type
_entity_poly.pdbx_seq_one_letter_code
_entity_poly.pdbx_strand_id
1 'polypeptide(L)'
;LTFTGKRFAESGLQVRNVLDVACGTGMTIKALQDHGYEVTGVDASAAMLDVARARTAPGTELICLAVPDERLAELGPFDAALVCFDGANYLTGEDALAT
;
A
#
# COMPACT_ATOMS: atom_id res chain seq x y z
N LEU A 1 1.95 6.27 -13.07
CA LEU A 1 1.66 4.82 -12.90
C LEU A 1 2.37 3.88 -13.87
N THR A 2 3.17 4.36 -14.82
CA THR A 2 3.71 3.55 -15.92
C THR A 2 4.46 2.30 -15.47
N PHE A 3 5.18 2.34 -14.34
CA PHE A 3 5.85 1.17 -13.79
C PHE A 3 4.86 0.15 -13.19
N THR A 4 4.07 0.56 -12.19
CA THR A 4 3.15 -0.32 -11.46
C THR A 4 2.06 -0.91 -12.37
N GLY A 5 1.43 -0.09 -13.22
CA GLY A 5 0.41 -0.57 -14.15
C GLY A 5 0.98 -1.57 -15.16
N LYS A 6 2.23 -1.39 -15.60
CA LYS A 6 2.92 -2.37 -16.45
C LYS A 6 3.15 -3.69 -15.70
N ARG A 7 3.59 -3.65 -14.44
CA ARG A 7 3.76 -4.85 -13.60
C ARG A 7 2.45 -5.60 -13.42
N PHE A 8 1.33 -4.90 -13.19
CA PHE A 8 0.01 -5.52 -13.08
C PHE A 8 -0.44 -6.16 -14.39
N ALA A 9 -0.16 -5.55 -15.54
CA ALA A 9 -0.46 -6.16 -16.83
C ALA A 9 0.41 -7.39 -17.12
N GLU A 10 1.70 -7.33 -16.76
CA GLU A 10 2.67 -8.43 -16.97
C GLU A 10 2.41 -9.64 -16.06
N SER A 11 1.72 -9.47 -14.93
CA SER A 11 1.41 -10.58 -14.02
C SER A 11 0.36 -11.56 -14.57
N GLY A 12 -0.41 -11.14 -15.58
CA GLY A 12 -1.55 -11.90 -16.09
C GLY A 12 -2.75 -11.96 -15.14
N LEU A 13 -2.71 -11.25 -14.02
CA LEU A 13 -3.80 -11.17 -13.04
C LEU A 13 -4.74 -9.99 -13.35
N GLN A 14 -6.01 -10.14 -12.99
CA GLN A 14 -6.95 -9.01 -13.00
C GLN A 14 -6.83 -8.23 -11.69
N VAL A 15 -5.88 -7.29 -11.64
CA VAL A 15 -5.65 -6.46 -10.44
C VAL A 15 -6.71 -5.36 -10.34
N ARG A 16 -7.44 -5.32 -9.22
CA ARG A 16 -8.41 -4.25 -8.90
C ARG A 16 -8.24 -3.73 -7.47
N ASN A 17 -8.06 -4.61 -6.49
CA ASN A 17 -7.86 -4.27 -5.09
C ASN A 17 -6.39 -4.38 -4.69
N VAL A 18 -5.80 -3.30 -4.20
CA VAL A 18 -4.35 -3.18 -3.95
C VAL A 18 -4.07 -2.75 -2.51
N LEU A 19 -3.09 -3.39 -1.88
CA LEU A 19 -2.52 -2.95 -0.61
C LEU A 19 -1.28 -2.09 -0.86
N ASP A 20 -1.23 -0.88 -0.29
CA ASP A 20 -0.03 -0.03 -0.28
C ASP A 20 0.56 -0.01 1.13
N VAL A 21 1.67 -0.70 1.33
CA VAL A 21 2.36 -0.85 2.62
C VAL A 21 3.43 0.24 2.75
N ALA A 22 3.50 0.85 3.94
CA ALA A 22 4.24 2.09 4.17
C ALA A 22 3.78 3.20 3.20
N CYS A 23 2.45 3.39 3.09
CA CYS A 23 1.84 4.27 2.11
C CYS A 23 2.17 5.76 2.34
N GLY A 24 2.72 6.11 3.50
CA GLY A 24 3.08 7.45 3.90
C GLY A 24 1.90 8.40 3.74
N THR A 25 2.12 9.47 2.97
CA THR A 25 1.10 10.50 2.71
C THR A 25 0.10 10.12 1.60
N GLY A 26 0.10 8.88 1.11
CA GLY A 26 -0.88 8.38 0.14
C GLY A 26 -0.68 8.87 -1.30
N MET A 27 0.55 9.23 -1.69
CA MET A 27 0.85 9.63 -3.09
C MET A 27 0.54 8.50 -4.08
N THR A 28 0.99 7.28 -3.77
CA THR A 28 0.79 6.10 -4.62
C THR A 28 -0.69 5.71 -4.66
N ILE A 29 -1.34 5.69 -3.49
CA ILE A 29 -2.78 5.47 -3.35
C ILE A 29 -3.57 6.40 -4.27
N LYS A 30 -3.34 7.71 -4.20
CA LYS A 30 -4.05 8.68 -5.04
C LYS A 30 -3.81 8.43 -6.53
N ALA A 31 -2.56 8.15 -6.92
CA ALA A 31 -2.24 7.87 -8.31
C ALA A 31 -2.98 6.62 -8.83
N LEU A 32 -3.05 5.55 -8.02
CA LEU A 32 -3.80 4.33 -8.30
C LEU A 32 -5.31 4.57 -8.39
N GLN A 33 -5.88 5.32 -7.45
CA GLN A 33 -7.30 5.69 -7.49
C GLN A 33 -7.67 6.47 -8.76
N ASP A 34 -6.79 7.35 -9.24
CA ASP A 34 -6.99 8.08 -10.50
C ASP A 34 -7.08 7.16 -11.74
N HIS A 35 -6.67 5.90 -11.60
CA HIS A 35 -6.71 4.90 -12.66
C HIS A 35 -7.72 3.76 -12.35
N GLY A 36 -8.58 3.96 -11.35
CA GLY A 36 -9.70 3.07 -11.05
C GLY A 36 -9.38 1.87 -10.17
N TYR A 37 -8.22 1.86 -9.49
CA TYR A 37 -7.92 0.83 -8.49
C TYR A 37 -8.55 1.18 -7.14
N GLU A 38 -9.03 0.15 -6.44
CA GLU A 38 -9.38 0.20 -5.04
C GLU A 38 -8.11 -0.04 -4.22
N VAL A 39 -7.85 0.79 -3.22
CA VAL A 39 -6.57 0.77 -2.52
C VAL A 39 -6.78 0.94 -1.02
N THR A 40 -6.20 0.03 -0.25
CA THR A 40 -6.05 0.13 1.20
C THR A 40 -4.61 0.53 1.52
N GLY A 41 -4.43 1.51 2.39
CA GLY A 41 -3.12 2.00 2.81
C GLY A 41 -2.78 1.63 4.24
N VAL A 42 -1.54 1.20 4.46
CA VAL A 42 -0.99 0.93 5.78
C VAL A 42 0.25 1.80 5.99
N ASP A 43 0.31 2.50 7.12
CA ASP A 43 1.53 3.22 7.55
C ASP A 43 1.65 3.24 9.08
N ALA A 44 2.88 3.21 9.60
CA ALA A 44 3.12 3.28 11.03
C ALA A 44 2.84 4.68 11.62
N SER A 45 2.84 5.72 10.79
CA SER A 45 2.72 7.12 11.20
C SER A 45 1.30 7.63 11.05
N ALA A 46 0.60 7.81 12.17
CA ALA A 46 -0.72 8.45 12.21
C ALA A 46 -0.72 9.84 11.53
N ALA A 47 0.35 10.62 11.70
CA ALA A 47 0.48 11.94 11.10
C ALA A 47 0.58 11.89 9.56
N MET A 48 1.25 10.87 9.01
CA MET A 48 1.28 10.65 7.55
C MET A 48 -0.09 10.25 7.03
N LEU A 49 -0.80 9.40 7.78
CA LEU A 49 -2.17 8.98 7.44
C LEU A 49 -3.17 10.14 7.47
N ASP A 50 -3.00 11.12 8.34
CA ASP A 50 -3.84 12.33 8.32
C ASP A 50 -3.67 13.12 7.01
N VAL A 51 -2.44 13.22 6.50
CA VAL A 51 -2.17 13.81 5.19
C VAL A 51 -2.75 12.94 4.07
N ALA A 52 -2.63 11.61 4.18
CA ALA A 52 -3.18 10.68 3.21
C ALA A 52 -4.71 10.81 3.12
N ARG A 53 -5.43 10.87 4.25
CA ARG A 53 -6.89 11.06 4.31
C ARG A 53 -7.35 12.30 3.55
N ALA A 54 -6.59 13.38 3.63
CA ALA A 54 -6.90 14.63 2.91
C ALA A 54 -6.60 14.54 1.40
N ARG A 55 -5.73 13.62 0.98
CA ARG A 55 -5.28 13.47 -0.41
C ARG A 55 -6.08 12.42 -1.19
N THR A 56 -6.44 11.32 -0.55
CA THR A 56 -7.06 10.15 -1.18
C THR A 56 -8.58 10.33 -1.29
N ALA A 57 -9.24 9.44 -2.04
CA ALA A 57 -10.69 9.47 -2.17
C ALA A 57 -11.39 9.36 -0.79
N PRO A 58 -12.55 10.03 -0.59
CA PRO A 58 -13.35 9.84 0.61
C PRO A 58 -13.68 8.35 0.83
N GLY A 59 -13.52 7.86 2.06
CA GLY A 59 -13.76 6.46 2.39
C GLY A 59 -12.60 5.50 2.07
N THR A 60 -11.45 6.01 1.60
CA THR A 60 -10.22 5.20 1.48
C THR A 60 -9.87 4.59 2.84
N GLU A 61 -9.66 3.29 2.88
CA GLU A 61 -9.23 2.60 4.10
C GLU A 61 -7.75 2.86 4.37
N LEU A 62 -7.46 3.47 5.52
CA LEU A 62 -6.12 3.91 5.92
C LEU A 62 -5.86 3.49 7.37
N ILE A 63 -4.93 2.54 7.54
CA ILE A 63 -4.74 1.80 8.79
C ILE A 63 -3.37 2.15 9.38
N CYS A 64 -3.39 2.55 10.65
CA CYS A 64 -2.16 2.85 11.41
C CYS A 64 -1.57 1.54 11.94
N LEU A 65 -0.58 0.99 11.23
CA LEU A 65 0.03 -0.28 11.54
C LEU A 65 1.51 -0.25 11.15
N ALA A 66 2.40 -0.60 12.07
CA ALA A 66 3.80 -0.80 11.76
C ALA A 66 4.01 -2.14 11.08
N VAL A 67 5.02 -2.25 10.21
CA VAL A 67 5.42 -3.53 9.59
C VAL A 67 6.84 -3.89 10.01
N PRO A 68 7.15 -5.18 10.27
CA PRO A 68 6.26 -6.33 10.14
C PRO A 68 5.26 -6.43 11.32
N ASP A 69 4.01 -6.78 11.04
CA ASP A 69 2.95 -7.05 12.03
C ASP A 69 1.97 -8.08 11.44
N GLU A 70 1.65 -9.12 12.21
CA GLU A 70 0.83 -10.26 11.78
C GLU A 70 -0.60 -9.85 11.38
N ARG A 71 -1.11 -8.75 11.94
CA ARG A 71 -2.44 -8.22 11.62
C ARG A 71 -2.56 -7.78 10.16
N LEU A 72 -1.44 -7.56 9.46
CA LEU A 72 -1.46 -7.27 8.03
C LEU A 72 -2.13 -8.39 7.23
N ALA A 73 -1.96 -9.65 7.66
CA ALA A 73 -2.59 -10.80 7.02
C ALA A 73 -4.11 -10.88 7.24
N GLU A 74 -4.63 -10.19 8.26
CA GLU A 74 -6.05 -10.15 8.60
C GLU A 74 -6.83 -9.13 7.77
N LEU A 75 -6.14 -8.21 7.08
CA LEU A 75 -6.77 -7.17 6.25
C LEU A 75 -7.47 -7.72 5.00
N GLY A 76 -7.22 -8.98 4.67
CA GLY A 76 -7.89 -9.71 3.61
C GLY A 76 -7.01 -9.96 2.39
N PRO A 77 -7.55 -10.69 1.41
CA PRO A 77 -6.83 -10.91 0.17
C PRO A 77 -6.83 -9.63 -0.67
N PHE A 78 -5.66 -9.31 -1.21
CA PHE A 78 -5.46 -8.26 -2.21
C PHE A 78 -4.97 -8.89 -3.52
N ASP A 79 -5.31 -8.30 -4.65
CA ASP A 79 -4.81 -8.77 -5.96
C ASP A 79 -3.33 -8.44 -6.13
N ALA A 80 -2.85 -7.38 -5.48
CA ALA A 80 -1.46 -6.98 -5.42
C ALA A 80 -1.14 -6.23 -4.12
N ALA A 81 0.10 -6.32 -3.67
CA ALA A 81 0.66 -5.48 -2.62
C ALA A 81 1.85 -4.69 -3.16
N LEU A 82 2.00 -3.45 -2.70
CA LEU A 82 3.08 -2.54 -3.08
C LEU A 82 3.83 -2.09 -1.84
N VAL A 83 5.13 -1.95 -1.98
CA VAL A 83 5.98 -1.17 -1.08
C VAL A 83 6.81 -0.26 -1.97
N CYS A 84 6.63 1.05 -1.84
CA CYS A 84 7.23 2.04 -2.73
C CYS A 84 8.11 3.00 -1.93
N PHE A 85 9.01 3.70 -2.63
CA PHE A 85 9.86 4.77 -2.07
C PHE A 85 10.59 4.38 -0.78
N ASP A 86 11.29 3.25 -0.82
CA ASP A 86 12.12 2.75 0.28
C ASP A 86 11.36 2.39 1.56
N GLY A 87 10.03 2.22 1.52
CA GLY A 87 9.24 1.82 2.69
C GLY A 87 9.73 0.53 3.35
N ALA A 88 10.25 -0.42 2.56
CA ALA A 88 10.84 -1.66 3.06
C ALA A 88 12.18 -1.43 3.78
N ASN A 89 12.90 -0.33 3.54
CA ASN A 89 14.25 -0.12 4.11
C ASN A 89 14.21 0.27 5.60
N TYR A 90 13.02 0.51 6.15
CA TYR A 90 12.81 0.71 7.59
C TYR A 90 12.73 -0.61 8.37
N LEU A 91 12.64 -1.72 7.65
CA LEU A 91 12.70 -3.06 8.20
C LEU A 91 14.16 -3.36 8.58
N THR A 92 14.38 -3.78 9.82
CA THR A 92 15.72 -4.10 10.35
C THR A 92 15.79 -5.57 10.75
N GLY A 93 16.93 -6.20 10.51
CA GLY A 93 17.14 -7.64 10.78
C GLY A 93 16.84 -8.54 9.58
N GLU A 94 17.38 -9.76 9.61
CA GLU A 94 17.30 -10.75 8.51
C GLU A 94 15.88 -11.32 8.33
N ASP A 95 15.05 -11.30 9.37
CA ASP A 95 13.68 -11.83 9.36
C ASP A 95 12.65 -10.85 8.77
N ALA A 96 13.06 -9.63 8.45
CA ALA A 96 12.13 -8.56 8.15
C ALA A 96 11.53 -8.65 6.74
N LEU A 97 12.09 -9.51 5.88
CA LEU A 97 11.60 -9.83 4.53
C LEU A 97 11.27 -11.32 4.36
N ALA A 98 11.10 -12.06 5.47
CA ALA A 98 10.87 -13.51 5.42
C ALA A 98 9.63 -13.85 4.58
N THR A 99 9.82 -14.82 3.68
CA THR A 99 8.89 -15.28 2.62
C THR A 99 7.77 -16.14 3.16
#